data_AF-A0A4R6R9S9-F1
#
_entry.id   AF-A0A4R6R9S9-F1
#
_cell.length_a   1.000
_cell.length_b   1.000
_cell.length_c   1.000
_cell.angle_alpha   90.00
_cell.angle_beta   90.00
_cell.angle_gamma   90.00
#
_symmetry.space_group_name_H-M   'P 1'
#
loop_
_entity.id
_entity.type
_entity.pdbx_description
1 polymer ?
#
loop_
_entity_poly.entity_id
_entity_poly.type
_entity_poly.pdbx_seq_one_letter_code
_entity_poly.pdbx_strand_id
1 'polypeptide(L)'
;MSIVVYWLTPDGPQVQPFADAELMAALAFAEARRKARDAHGQPCNRHVVINTELGDSVGQAGVSDAPPDYHWTKSHRGGPPESGNPPKTLA
;
A
#
# COMPACT_ATOMS: atom_id res chain seq x y z
N MET A 1 12.52 9.24 -6.50
CA MET A 1 11.35 8.60 -5.88
C MET A 1 10.88 9.44 -4.72
N SER A 2 9.59 9.74 -4.62
CA SER A 2 9.04 10.67 -3.64
C SER A 2 7.75 10.14 -3.02
N ILE A 3 7.55 10.46 -1.74
CA ILE A 3 6.30 10.22 -1.05
C ILE A 3 5.56 11.55 -0.97
N VAL A 4 4.25 11.56 -1.25
CA VAL A 4 3.44 12.77 -1.17
C VAL A 4 2.15 12.48 -0.43
N VAL A 5 1.87 13.28 0.60
CA VAL A 5 0.59 13.26 1.31
C VAL A 5 -0.28 14.40 0.82
N TYR A 6 -1.49 14.09 0.37
CA TYR A 6 -2.51 15.04 -0.06
C TYR A 6 -3.69 15.02 0.92
N TRP A 7 -4.26 16.18 1.23
CA TRP A 7 -5.50 16.23 2.00
C TRP A 7 -6.37 17.42 1.62
N LEU A 8 -7.66 17.32 1.93
CA LEU A 8 -8.63 18.40 1.69
C LEU A 8 -8.96 19.12 2.99
N THR A 9 -8.86 20.44 2.94
CA THR A 9 -9.32 21.38 3.97
C THR A 9 -10.45 22.26 3.41
N PRO A 10 -11.20 22.99 4.25
CA PRO A 10 -12.19 23.97 3.78
C PRO A 10 -11.60 25.03 2.83
N ASP A 11 -10.34 25.41 3.06
CA ASP A 11 -9.63 26.42 2.26
C ASP A 11 -9.04 25.86 0.96
N GLY A 12 -9.20 24.55 0.71
CA GLY A 12 -8.75 23.88 -0.50
C GLY A 12 -7.81 22.69 -0.27
N PRO A 13 -7.27 22.13 -1.37
CA PRO A 13 -6.35 21.00 -1.32
C PRO A 13 -4.99 21.42 -0.78
N GLN A 14 -4.38 20.52 -0.01
CA GLN A 14 -3.08 20.70 0.61
C GLN A 14 -2.16 19.54 0.25
N VAL A 15 -0.86 19.80 0.24
CA VAL A 15 0.17 18.84 -0.16
C VAL A 15 1.39 18.93 0.75
N GLN A 16 1.96 17.77 1.10
CA GLN A 16 3.23 17.68 1.81
C GLN A 16 4.11 16.61 1.14
N PRO A 17 5.23 16.99 0.51
CA PRO A 17 6.22 16.04 0.02
C PRO A 17 7.12 15.54 1.16
N PHE A 18 7.63 14.32 0.98
CA PHE A 18 8.61 13.65 1.81
C PHE A 18 9.63 12.94 0.91
N ALA A 19 10.88 12.84 1.37
CA ALA A 19 11.88 12.03 0.71
C ALA A 19 11.57 10.54 0.84
N ASP A 20 12.14 9.73 -0.04
CA ASP A 20 11.95 8.27 -0.08
C ASP A 20 12.26 7.58 1.27
N ALA A 21 13.34 8.02 1.93
CA ALA A 21 13.77 7.51 3.23
C ALA A 21 12.83 7.89 4.40
N GLU A 22 11.81 8.74 4.16
CA GLU A 22 10.96 9.32 5.19
C GLU A 22 9.57 8.67 5.26
N LEU A 23 9.41 7.44 4.77
CA LEU A 23 8.12 6.73 4.77
C LEU A 23 7.42 6.73 6.14
N MET A 24 8.15 6.46 7.22
CA MET A 24 7.57 6.45 8.57
C MET A 24 7.07 7.83 9.00
N ALA A 25 7.80 8.89 8.65
CA ALA A 25 7.39 10.26 8.93
C ALA A 25 6.15 10.64 8.11
N ALA A 26 6.11 10.27 6.84
CA ALA A 26 4.96 10.50 5.96
C ALA A 26 3.68 9.80 6.47
N LEU A 27 3.80 8.55 6.94
CA LEU A 27 2.69 7.79 7.52
C LEU A 27 2.19 8.42 8.82
N ALA A 28 3.11 8.78 9.73
CA ALA A 28 2.76 9.47 10.97
C ALA A 28 2.07 10.81 10.71
N PHE A 29 2.56 11.57 9.72
CA PHE A 29 1.95 12.82 9.31
C PHE A 29 0.54 12.63 8.74
N ALA A 30 0.35 11.68 7.82
CA ALA A 30 -0.96 11.37 7.26
C ALA A 30 -1.96 10.96 8.35
N GLU A 31 -1.52 10.17 9.32
CA GLU A 31 -2.36 9.75 10.45
C GLU A 31 -2.72 10.92 11.37
N ALA A 32 -1.78 11.83 11.64
CA ALA A 32 -2.07 13.06 12.37
C ALA A 32 -3.12 13.92 11.64
N ARG A 33 -3.06 14.01 10.30
CA ARG A 33 -4.09 14.72 9.51
C ARG A 33 -5.46 14.06 9.61
N ARG A 34 -5.54 12.72 9.59
CA ARG A 34 -6.83 11.99 9.78
C ARG A 34 -7.41 12.20 11.19
N LYS A 35 -6.54 12.31 12.20
CA LYS A 35 -6.93 12.49 13.60
C LYS A 35 -7.24 13.94 13.99
N ALA A 36 -6.78 14.92 13.21
CA ALA A 36 -7.04 16.33 13.49
C ALA A 36 -8.55 16.59 13.67
N ARG A 37 -8.87 17.34 14.73
CA ARG A 37 -10.22 17.78 15.08
C ARG A 37 -10.22 19.29 15.30
N ASP A 38 -11.33 19.94 14.94
CA ASP A 38 -11.52 21.36 15.20
C ASP A 38 -11.91 21.60 16.68
N ALA A 39 -12.17 22.86 17.03
CA ALA A 39 -12.58 23.26 18.38
C ALA A 39 -13.90 22.61 18.84
N HIS A 40 -14.69 22.06 17.91
CA HIS A 40 -15.97 21.40 18.15
C HIS A 40 -15.87 19.87 18.08
N GLY A 41 -14.65 19.33 17.96
CA GLY A 41 -14.42 17.89 17.89
C GLY A 41 -14.78 17.27 16.53
N GLN A 42 -15.04 18.07 15.49
CA GLN A 42 -15.33 17.57 14.15
C GLN A 42 -14.03 17.29 13.37
N PRO A 43 -14.00 16.26 12.50
CA PRO A 43 -12.83 15.99 11.65
C PRO A 43 -12.46 17.20 10.79
N CYS A 44 -11.22 17.69 10.92
CA CYS A 44 -10.73 18.81 10.09
C CYS A 44 -10.54 18.41 8.63
N ASN A 45 -10.14 17.15 8.39
CA ASN A 45 -9.77 16.66 7.07
C ASN A 45 -10.65 15.46 6.73
N ARG A 46 -11.43 15.58 5.65
CA ARG A 46 -12.37 14.52 5.23
C ARG A 46 -11.71 13.49 4.31
N HIS A 47 -10.63 13.87 3.66
CA HIS A 47 -9.91 13.06 2.69
C HIS A 47 -8.41 13.25 2.87
N VAL A 48 -7.68 12.17 3.15
CA VAL A 48 -6.22 12.15 3.28
C VAL A 48 -5.69 10.95 2.49
N VAL A 49 -4.90 11.23 1.46
CA VAL A 49 -4.31 10.25 0.54
C VAL A 49 -2.79 10.32 0.65
N ILE A 50 -2.14 9.17 0.60
CA ILE A 50 -0.69 9.06 0.48
C ILE A 50 -0.37 8.39 -0.85
N ASN A 51 0.49 9.02 -1.64
CA ASN A 51 1.12 8.42 -2.81
C ASN A 51 2.57 8.09 -2.44
N THR A 52 2.99 6.85 -2.64
CA THR A 52 4.33 6.37 -2.34
C THR A 52 4.95 5.81 -3.61
N GLU A 53 5.87 6.56 -4.21
CA GLU A 53 6.76 6.04 -5.24
C GLU A 53 8.12 5.82 -4.58
N LEU A 54 8.32 4.64 -3.97
CA LEU A 54 9.54 4.31 -3.23
C LEU A 54 10.63 3.77 -4.16
N GLY A 55 11.89 4.17 -3.92
CA GLY A 55 13.06 3.79 -4.73
C GLY A 55 13.29 2.28 -4.76
N ASP A 56 13.09 1.66 -3.60
CA ASP A 56 13.25 0.22 -3.40
C ASP A 56 11.95 -0.56 -3.60
N SER A 57 10.92 0.06 -4.21
CA SER A 57 9.66 -0.63 -4.49
C SER A 57 9.91 -1.73 -5.53
N VAL A 58 10.11 -2.96 -5.03
CA VAL A 58 10.27 -4.19 -5.80
C VAL A 58 8.94 -4.60 -6.42
N GLY A 59 8.54 -3.87 -7.45
CA GLY A 59 7.37 -4.19 -8.25
C GLY A 59 7.19 -3.21 -9.38
N GLN A 60 7.69 -3.56 -10.57
CA GLN A 60 7.09 -3.06 -11.80
C GLN A 60 5.59 -3.38 -11.75
N ALA A 61 4.73 -2.41 -12.07
CA ALA A 61 3.30 -2.66 -12.18
C ALA A 61 3.05 -3.77 -13.22
N GLY A 62 2.70 -4.97 -12.75
CA GLY A 62 2.47 -6.15 -13.60
C GLY A 62 3.59 -7.19 -13.63
N VAL A 63 4.74 -6.98 -12.98
CA VAL A 63 5.80 -8.00 -12.88
C VAL A 63 5.63 -8.77 -11.57
N SER A 64 4.67 -9.69 -11.57
CA SER A 64 4.93 -10.96 -10.90
C SER A 64 5.72 -11.77 -11.91
N ASP A 65 7.04 -11.87 -11.76
CA ASP A 65 7.76 -13.04 -12.28
C ASP A 65 7.29 -14.23 -11.45
N ALA A 66 6.04 -14.60 -11.68
CA ALA A 66 5.38 -15.72 -11.10
C ALA A 66 6.23 -16.94 -11.47
N PRO A 67 6.70 -17.73 -10.50
CA PRO A 67 7.39 -18.96 -10.83
C PRO A 67 6.49 -19.83 -11.73
N PRO A 68 7.04 -20.71 -12.57
CA PRO A 68 6.27 -21.47 -13.55
C PRO A 68 5.07 -22.26 -12.98
N ASP A 69 5.07 -22.52 -11.68
CA ASP A 69 4.04 -23.23 -10.92
C ASP A 69 3.08 -22.32 -10.13
N TYR A 70 3.18 -20.99 -10.28
CA TYR A 70 2.36 -20.01 -9.56
C TYR A 70 0.86 -20.25 -9.73
N HIS A 71 0.41 -20.54 -10.97
CA HIS A 71 -0.98 -20.85 -11.26
C HIS A 71 -1.45 -22.12 -10.54
N TRP A 72 -0.60 -23.16 -10.48
CA TRP A 72 -0.91 -24.39 -9.76
C TRP A 72 -1.06 -24.12 -8.25
N THR A 73 -0.11 -23.41 -7.66
CA THR A 73 -0.11 -23.09 -6.23
C THR A 73 -1.29 -22.21 -5.83
N LYS A 74 -1.72 -21.29 -6.68
CA LYS A 74 -2.91 -20.46 -6.42
C LYS A 74 -4.22 -21.26 -6.52
N SER A 75 -4.35 -22.13 -7.51
CA SER A 75 -5.56 -22.95 -7.67
C SER A 75 -5.74 -24.04 -6.62
N HIS A 76 -4.65 -24.45 -5.94
CA HIS A 76 -4.67 -25.54 -4.95
C HIS A 76 -4.37 -25.07 -3.52
N ARG A 77 -4.26 -23.76 -3.26
CA ARG A 77 -4.15 -23.22 -1.90
C ARG A 77 -5.51 -23.36 -1.20
N GLY A 78 -5.66 -24.42 -0.42
CA GLY A 78 -6.80 -24.62 0.48
C GLY A 78 -7.48 -26.00 0.38
N GLY A 79 -7.06 -26.86 -0.54
CA GLY A 79 -7.55 -28.24 -0.65
C GLY A 79 -6.41 -29.26 -0.68
N PRO A 80 -6.65 -30.51 -0.24
CA PRO A 80 -5.68 -31.59 -0.46
C PRO A 80 -5.43 -31.77 -1.96
N PRO A 81 -4.20 -32.07 -2.40
CA PRO A 81 -3.88 -32.26 -3.81
C PRO A 81 -4.74 -33.39 -4.42
N GLU A 82 -5.23 -33.20 -5.64
CA GLU A 82 -5.96 -34.24 -6.37
C GLU A 82 -5.06 -35.47 -6.60
N SER A 83 -5.63 -36.68 -6.49
CA SER A 83 -4.91 -37.92 -6.73
C SER A 83 -4.44 -37.98 -8.19
N GLY A 84 -3.14 -37.77 -8.42
CA GLY A 84 -2.53 -37.77 -9.75
C GLY A 84 -1.75 -36.50 -10.09
N ASN A 85 -1.85 -35.44 -9.29
CA ASN A 85 -1.12 -34.19 -9.53
C ASN A 85 -0.50 -33.64 -8.23
N PRO A 86 0.61 -34.26 -7.75
CA PRO A 86 1.19 -33.94 -6.46
C PRO A 86 1.78 -32.52 -6.40
N PRO A 87 1.99 -31.96 -5.19
CA PRO A 87 2.59 -30.64 -5.03
C PRO A 87 3.98 -30.54 -5.65
N LYS A 88 4.16 -29.56 -6.53
CA LYS A 88 5.45 -29.28 -7.20
C LYS A 88 6.52 -28.72 -6.25
N THR A 89 6.15 -28.39 -5.02
CA THR A 89 7.04 -27.86 -3.98
C THR A 89 7.91 -28.93 -3.29
N LEU A 90 7.86 -30.19 -3.73
CA LEU A 90 8.59 -31.32 -3.14
C LEU A 90 9.54 -32.03 -4.12
N ALA A 91 9.85 -31.40 -5.26
CA ALA A 91 10.85 -31.89 -6.22
C ALA A 91 12.19 -31.16 -6.04
#